data_AF-A0A9P8IIA2-F1
#
_entry.id   AF-A0A9P8IIA2-F1
#
_cell.length_a   1.000
_cell.length_b   1.000
_cell.length_c   1.000
_cell.angle_alpha   90.00
_cell.angle_beta   90.00
_cell.angle_gamma   90.00
#
_symmetry.space_group_name_H-M   'P 1'
#
loop_
_entity.id
_entity.type
_entity.pdbx_description
1 polymer ?
#
loop_
_entity_poly.entity_id
_entity_poly.type
_entity_poly.pdbx_seq_one_letter_code
_entity_poly.pdbx_strand_id
1 'polypeptide(L)'
;MIVLSVIFRCLDPILILGAASNERSIFLSPLERRKEANEARLAFTQGSGSDHIALINAFREMRYIRASRGEHEMIAFARENFIHYGAFRTVDNTVQQIEDILVQAGLIPRTPPKDRYQNGYGGRTLNENAISVPLIKALVLAGTYPNLAVNTGSILYRTPSEGPVLIHPSSTNYVVPKLAKDNTPSTTLLTYSSMAKSTDGNTLFLRETSEVTPLVAALFGGRLRPKARMIDMDYWLPFSIRSDPRAVKAILEFKKGLDRV
;
A
#
# COMPACT_ATOMS: atom_id res chain seq x y z
N MET A 1 -9.54 -4.75 5.17
CA MET A 1 -9.05 -4.26 3.86
C MET A 1 -9.92 -4.70 2.68
N ILE A 2 -10.05 -6.01 2.40
CA ILE A 2 -10.75 -6.52 1.20
C ILE A 2 -12.26 -6.19 1.19
N VAL A 3 -12.98 -6.37 2.30
CA VAL A 3 -14.42 -6.03 2.34
C VAL A 3 -14.65 -4.53 2.06
N LEU A 4 -13.81 -3.67 2.63
CA LEU A 4 -13.87 -2.22 2.37
C LEU A 4 -13.65 -1.91 0.88
N SER A 5 -12.80 -2.63 0.17
CA SER A 5 -12.56 -2.34 -1.24
C SER A 5 -13.77 -2.62 -2.14
N VAL A 6 -14.67 -3.52 -1.74
CA VAL A 6 -15.97 -3.70 -2.39
C VAL A 6 -16.83 -2.45 -2.21
N ILE A 7 -16.95 -1.95 -0.98
CA ILE A 7 -17.74 -0.75 -0.63
C ILE A 7 -17.22 0.48 -1.35
N PHE A 8 -15.89 0.66 -1.35
CA PHE A 8 -15.22 1.79 -1.98
C PHE A 8 -15.01 1.61 -3.50
N ARG A 9 -15.47 0.51 -4.10
CA ARG A 9 -15.33 0.19 -5.53
C ARG A 9 -13.88 0.30 -6.02
N CYS A 10 -12.97 -0.26 -5.23
CA CYS A 10 -11.52 -0.26 -5.44
C CYS A 10 -10.98 -1.70 -5.30
N LEU A 11 -11.70 -2.68 -5.84
CA LEU A 11 -11.51 -4.09 -5.51
C LEU A 11 -10.19 -4.68 -6.03
N ASP A 12 -9.95 -4.60 -7.33
CA ASP A 12 -8.78 -5.15 -8.04
C ASP A 12 -7.42 -4.80 -7.38
N PRO A 13 -7.09 -3.53 -7.10
CA PRO A 13 -5.79 -3.20 -6.50
C PRO A 13 -5.68 -3.77 -5.08
N ILE A 14 -6.77 -3.80 -4.32
CA ILE A 14 -6.77 -4.29 -2.95
C ILE A 14 -6.75 -5.83 -2.89
N LEU A 15 -7.34 -6.53 -3.85
CA LEU A 15 -7.20 -7.97 -3.98
C LEU A 15 -5.75 -8.35 -4.28
N ILE A 16 -5.10 -7.63 -5.19
CA ILE A 16 -3.68 -7.83 -5.51
C ILE A 16 -2.82 -7.67 -4.25
N LEU A 17 -3.02 -6.60 -3.47
CA LEU A 17 -2.29 -6.38 -2.23
C LEU A 17 -2.60 -7.43 -1.15
N GLY A 18 -3.88 -7.80 -0.99
CA GLY A 18 -4.30 -8.82 -0.03
C GLY A 18 -3.68 -10.18 -0.34
N ALA A 19 -3.62 -10.56 -1.62
CA ALA A 19 -2.96 -11.77 -2.08
C ALA A 19 -1.43 -11.74 -1.89
N ALA A 20 -0.81 -10.57 -2.08
CA ALA A 20 0.63 -10.42 -1.95
C ALA A 20 1.13 -10.35 -0.49
N SER A 21 0.25 -10.05 0.47
CA SER A 21 0.63 -9.76 1.87
C SER A 21 1.37 -10.89 2.58
N ASN A 22 1.14 -12.15 2.18
CA ASN A 22 1.80 -13.34 2.75
C ASN A 22 2.78 -14.02 1.77
N GLU A 23 2.97 -13.45 0.59
CA GLU A 23 3.84 -14.02 -0.44
C GLU A 23 5.21 -13.34 -0.40
N ARG A 24 6.23 -14.00 -0.95
CA ARG A 24 7.50 -13.32 -1.19
C ARG A 24 7.28 -12.16 -2.16
N SER A 25 8.03 -11.07 -1.97
CA SER A 25 8.01 -9.92 -2.88
C SER A 25 8.15 -10.39 -4.34
N ILE A 26 7.25 -9.91 -5.21
CA ILE A 26 7.34 -10.14 -6.65
C ILE A 26 8.54 -9.43 -7.27
N PHE A 27 9.12 -8.43 -6.59
CA PHE A 27 10.33 -7.76 -7.05
C PHE A 27 11.60 -8.48 -6.58
N LEU A 28 12.52 -8.67 -7.50
CA LEU A 28 13.88 -9.15 -7.28
C LEU A 28 14.82 -7.99 -6.99
N SER A 29 15.89 -8.24 -6.25
CA SER A 29 16.96 -7.26 -6.01
C SER A 29 18.31 -7.97 -5.96
N PRO A 30 18.82 -8.46 -7.12
CA PRO A 30 20.14 -9.10 -7.20
C PRO A 30 21.23 -8.14 -6.75
N LEU A 31 22.24 -8.61 -6.03
CA LEU A 31 23.28 -7.75 -5.45
C LEU A 31 24.04 -6.97 -6.52
N GLU A 32 24.35 -7.62 -7.64
CA GLU A 32 25.14 -7.08 -8.76
C GLU A 32 24.36 -6.04 -9.57
N ARG A 33 23.02 -6.16 -9.60
CA ARG A 33 22.13 -5.31 -10.41
C ARG A 33 21.13 -4.54 -9.56
N ARG A 34 21.47 -4.31 -8.29
CA ARG A 34 20.56 -3.72 -7.29
C ARG A 34 20.06 -2.34 -7.69
N LYS A 35 20.93 -1.53 -8.31
CA LYS A 35 20.59 -0.19 -8.79
C LYS A 35 19.53 -0.25 -9.90
N GLU A 36 19.76 -1.05 -10.93
CA GLU A 36 18.81 -1.26 -12.04
C GLU A 36 17.47 -1.82 -11.53
N ALA A 37 17.51 -2.80 -10.62
CA ALA A 37 16.31 -3.38 -10.02
C ALA A 37 15.49 -2.34 -9.24
N ASN A 38 16.18 -1.48 -8.47
CA ASN A 38 15.53 -0.40 -7.73
C ASN A 38 14.95 0.66 -8.67
N GLU A 39 15.64 1.00 -9.77
CA GLU A 39 15.15 1.94 -10.78
C GLU A 39 13.90 1.40 -11.50
N ALA A 40 13.91 0.11 -11.89
CA ALA A 40 12.74 -0.55 -12.48
C ALA A 40 11.55 -0.55 -11.52
N ARG A 41 11.78 -0.90 -10.25
CA ARG A 41 10.73 -0.86 -9.20
C ARG A 41 10.21 0.56 -8.97
N LEU A 42 11.10 1.56 -8.96
CA LEU A 42 10.73 2.97 -8.78
C LEU A 42 9.83 3.46 -9.92
N ALA A 43 10.06 3.03 -11.16
CA ALA A 43 9.21 3.37 -12.30
C ALA A 43 7.75 2.94 -12.07
N PHE A 44 7.51 1.77 -11.46
CA PHE A 44 6.17 1.30 -11.13
C PHE A 44 5.49 2.14 -10.04
N THR A 45 6.22 2.90 -9.22
CA THR A 45 5.60 3.80 -8.23
C THR A 45 4.83 4.95 -8.89
N GLN A 46 5.21 5.32 -10.13
CA GLN A 46 4.69 6.50 -10.83
C GLN A 46 4.73 7.77 -9.96
N GLY A 47 5.77 7.93 -9.14
CA GLY A 47 5.93 9.09 -8.26
C GLY A 47 4.97 9.13 -7.07
N SER A 48 4.26 8.04 -6.79
CA SER A 48 3.27 7.98 -5.70
C SER A 48 3.89 7.86 -4.30
N GLY A 49 5.19 7.63 -4.15
CA GLY A 49 5.81 7.37 -2.84
C GLY A 49 5.24 6.12 -2.15
N SER A 50 4.97 5.06 -2.92
CA SER A 50 4.28 3.87 -2.43
C SER A 50 4.78 2.58 -3.07
N ASP A 51 5.34 1.69 -2.22
CA ASP A 51 5.68 0.32 -2.60
C ASP A 51 4.44 -0.48 -3.01
N HIS A 52 3.32 -0.27 -2.31
CA HIS A 52 2.05 -0.94 -2.61
C HIS A 52 1.55 -0.58 -4.01
N ILE A 53 1.63 0.69 -4.42
CA ILE A 53 1.29 1.12 -5.77
C ILE A 53 2.23 0.51 -6.81
N ALA A 54 3.54 0.44 -6.51
CA ALA A 54 4.50 -0.23 -7.40
C ALA A 54 4.12 -1.69 -7.65
N LEU A 55 3.76 -2.44 -6.59
CA LEU A 55 3.33 -3.83 -6.69
C LEU A 55 2.06 -3.97 -7.54
N ILE A 56 1.04 -3.13 -7.28
CA ILE A 56 -0.21 -3.12 -8.06
C ILE A 56 0.08 -2.89 -9.55
N ASN A 57 0.89 -1.88 -9.87
CA ASN A 57 1.18 -1.51 -11.25
C ASN A 57 1.98 -2.60 -11.97
N ALA A 58 3.02 -3.15 -11.34
CA ALA A 58 3.78 -4.27 -11.90
C ALA A 58 2.90 -5.50 -12.15
N PHE A 59 2.03 -5.84 -11.20
CA PHE A 59 1.10 -6.96 -11.35
C PHE A 59 0.10 -6.73 -12.50
N ARG A 60 -0.50 -5.53 -12.58
CA ARG A 60 -1.44 -5.18 -13.65
C ARG A 60 -0.80 -5.23 -15.02
N GLU A 61 0.42 -4.72 -15.15
CA GLU A 61 1.17 -4.73 -16.41
C GLU A 61 1.49 -6.17 -16.84
N MET A 62 1.99 -7.00 -15.93
CA MET A 62 2.21 -8.44 -16.17
C MET A 62 0.93 -9.14 -16.65
N ARG A 63 -0.19 -8.92 -15.94
CA ARG A 63 -1.51 -9.47 -16.32
C ARG A 63 -1.95 -9.00 -17.71
N TYR A 64 -1.74 -7.73 -18.03
CA TYR A 64 -2.09 -7.15 -19.32
C TYR A 64 -1.24 -7.73 -20.46
N ILE A 65 0.08 -7.82 -20.29
CA ILE A 65 0.98 -8.40 -21.29
C ILE A 65 0.64 -9.86 -21.55
N ARG A 66 0.37 -10.64 -20.49
CA ARG A 66 -0.07 -12.04 -20.62
C ARG A 66 -1.33 -12.17 -21.49
N ALA A 67 -2.32 -11.31 -21.26
CA ALA A 67 -3.58 -11.35 -21.98
C ALA A 67 -3.49 -10.84 -23.42
N SER A 68 -2.65 -9.83 -23.67
CA SER A 68 -2.58 -9.13 -24.97
C SER A 68 -1.50 -9.65 -25.91
N ARG A 69 -0.37 -10.12 -25.37
CA ARG A 69 0.83 -10.53 -26.11
C ARG A 69 1.27 -11.96 -25.81
N GLY A 70 0.68 -12.59 -24.78
CA GLY A 70 0.95 -13.96 -24.40
C GLY A 70 2.02 -14.13 -23.33
N GLU A 71 2.16 -15.38 -22.87
CA GLU A 71 3.01 -15.75 -21.74
C GLU A 71 4.50 -15.48 -21.98
N HIS A 72 4.97 -15.71 -23.21
CA HIS A 72 6.38 -15.52 -23.58
C HIS A 72 6.84 -14.07 -23.38
N GLU A 73 6.06 -13.13 -23.90
CA GLU A 73 6.35 -11.69 -23.79
C GLU A 73 6.25 -11.21 -22.34
N MET A 74 5.30 -11.75 -21.56
CA MET A 74 5.22 -11.45 -20.13
C MET A 74 6.48 -11.94 -19.38
N ILE A 75 6.99 -13.12 -19.69
CA ILE A 75 8.22 -13.65 -19.07
C ILE A 75 9.44 -12.80 -19.45
N ALA A 76 9.53 -12.34 -20.70
CA ALA A 76 10.58 -11.41 -21.12
C ALA A 76 10.50 -10.08 -20.35
N PHE A 77 9.30 -9.48 -20.29
CA PHE A 77 9.05 -8.26 -19.51
C PHE A 77 9.41 -8.43 -18.03
N ALA A 78 9.06 -9.58 -17.44
CA ALA A 78 9.39 -9.87 -16.05
C ALA A 78 10.90 -9.89 -15.80
N ARG A 79 11.67 -10.46 -16.72
CA ARG A 79 13.15 -10.50 -16.62
C ARG A 79 13.75 -9.10 -16.73
N GLU A 80 13.27 -8.28 -17.66
CA GLU A 80 13.73 -6.91 -17.88
C GLU A 80 13.43 -6.00 -16.68
N ASN A 81 12.30 -6.22 -16.01
CA ASN A 81 11.83 -5.40 -14.90
C ASN A 81 12.09 -6.01 -13.51
N PHE A 82 12.94 -7.03 -13.42
CA PHE A 82 13.29 -7.70 -12.17
C PHE A 82 12.07 -8.22 -11.40
N ILE A 83 11.09 -8.78 -12.09
CA ILE A 83 9.90 -9.40 -11.51
C ILE A 83 10.11 -10.92 -11.44
N HIS A 84 9.92 -11.48 -10.24
CA HIS A 84 9.92 -12.91 -9.99
C HIS A 84 8.63 -13.54 -10.52
N TYR A 85 8.70 -14.14 -11.70
CA TYR A 85 7.57 -14.78 -12.37
C TYR A 85 6.83 -15.82 -11.50
N GLY A 86 7.55 -16.67 -10.75
CA GLY A 86 6.94 -17.64 -9.83
C GLY A 86 6.06 -16.99 -8.75
N ALA A 87 6.60 -16.02 -7.98
CA ALA A 87 5.85 -15.24 -7.01
C ALA A 87 4.66 -14.51 -7.65
N PHE A 88 4.81 -13.92 -8.85
CA PHE A 88 3.69 -13.34 -9.58
C PHE A 88 2.55 -14.36 -9.81
N ARG A 89 2.87 -15.58 -10.27
CA ARG A 89 1.84 -16.63 -10.46
C ARG A 89 1.18 -17.01 -9.14
N THR A 90 1.93 -17.11 -8.06
CA THR A 90 1.36 -17.41 -6.74
C THR A 90 0.38 -16.33 -6.31
N VAL A 91 0.77 -15.05 -6.42
CA VAL A 91 -0.14 -13.92 -6.15
C VAL A 91 -1.38 -14.00 -7.05
N ASP A 92 -1.21 -14.23 -8.35
CA ASP A 92 -2.33 -14.29 -9.31
C ASP A 92 -3.32 -15.43 -9.03
N ASN A 93 -2.82 -16.58 -8.57
CA ASN A 93 -3.66 -17.68 -8.11
C ASN A 93 -4.41 -17.31 -6.81
N THR A 94 -3.70 -16.72 -5.84
CA THR A 94 -4.30 -16.29 -4.57
C THR A 94 -5.36 -15.22 -4.77
N VAL A 95 -5.17 -14.28 -5.71
CA VAL A 95 -6.20 -13.28 -6.05
C VAL A 95 -7.48 -13.98 -6.53
N GLN A 96 -7.37 -14.99 -7.39
CA GLN A 96 -8.52 -15.74 -7.89
C GLN A 96 -9.24 -16.49 -6.77
N GLN A 97 -8.50 -17.09 -5.83
CA GLN A 97 -9.09 -17.76 -4.67
C GLN A 97 -9.86 -16.77 -3.79
N ILE A 98 -9.31 -15.58 -3.53
CA ILE A 98 -9.99 -14.54 -2.76
C ILE A 98 -11.25 -14.06 -3.50
N GLU A 99 -11.17 -13.83 -4.81
CA GLU A 99 -12.34 -13.47 -5.62
C GLU A 99 -13.44 -14.54 -5.53
N ASP A 100 -13.08 -15.81 -5.68
CA ASP A 100 -14.03 -16.93 -5.58
C ASP A 100 -14.69 -17.00 -4.19
N ILE A 101 -13.95 -16.75 -3.10
CA ILE A 101 -14.52 -16.68 -1.74
C ILE A 101 -15.54 -15.54 -1.65
N LEU A 102 -15.24 -14.35 -2.19
CA LEU A 102 -16.16 -13.21 -2.17
C LEU A 102 -17.43 -13.48 -2.99
N VAL A 103 -17.29 -14.16 -4.13
CA VAL A 103 -18.43 -14.59 -4.96
C VAL A 103 -19.29 -15.60 -4.21
N GLN A 104 -18.70 -16.62 -3.59
CA GLN A 104 -19.41 -17.63 -2.82
C GLN A 104 -20.14 -17.03 -1.61
N ALA A 105 -19.54 -16.02 -0.98
CA ALA A 105 -20.17 -15.26 0.10
C ALA A 105 -21.30 -14.32 -0.36
N GLY A 106 -21.54 -14.19 -1.67
CA GLY A 106 -22.54 -13.28 -2.23
C GLY A 106 -22.16 -11.80 -2.12
N LEU A 107 -20.89 -11.48 -1.86
CA LEU A 107 -20.42 -10.10 -1.70
C LEU A 107 -20.16 -9.40 -3.03
N ILE A 108 -19.81 -10.16 -4.08
CA ILE A 108 -19.52 -9.65 -5.42
C ILE A 108 -20.10 -10.57 -6.50
N PRO A 109 -20.44 -10.07 -7.70
CA PRO A 109 -20.79 -10.93 -8.82
C PRO A 109 -19.56 -11.65 -9.37
N ARG A 110 -19.77 -12.80 -10.01
CA ARG A 110 -18.70 -13.51 -10.70
C ARG A 110 -18.29 -12.77 -11.97
N THR A 111 -17.01 -12.49 -12.12
CA THR A 111 -16.44 -11.88 -13.33
C THR A 111 -15.86 -12.96 -14.24
N PRO A 112 -16.24 -13.05 -15.51
CA PRO A 112 -15.63 -13.98 -16.45
C PRO A 112 -14.12 -13.73 -16.59
N PRO A 113 -13.27 -14.77 -16.65
CA PRO A 113 -11.82 -14.59 -16.75
C PRO A 113 -11.37 -13.70 -17.92
N LYS A 114 -12.09 -13.78 -19.05
CA LYS A 114 -11.87 -12.97 -20.24
C LYS A 114 -12.04 -11.46 -20.01
N ASP A 115 -12.82 -11.03 -19.02
CA ASP A 115 -13.09 -9.62 -18.79
C ASP A 115 -12.10 -8.99 -17.79
N ARG A 116 -11.27 -9.82 -17.13
CA ARG A 116 -10.36 -9.40 -16.05
C ARG A 116 -9.20 -8.52 -16.52
N TYR A 117 -8.71 -8.69 -17.76
CA TYR A 117 -7.55 -7.92 -18.23
C TYR A 117 -7.90 -6.46 -18.54
N GLN A 118 -9.17 -6.15 -18.86
CA GLN A 118 -9.65 -4.78 -19.07
C GLN A 118 -10.27 -4.18 -17.81
N ASN A 119 -11.05 -4.98 -17.07
CA ASN A 119 -11.90 -4.48 -15.99
C ASN A 119 -11.40 -4.82 -14.58
N GLY A 120 -10.30 -5.57 -14.46
CA GLY A 120 -9.80 -6.09 -13.20
C GLY A 120 -10.68 -7.19 -12.61
N TYR A 121 -10.28 -7.68 -11.44
CA TYR A 121 -11.06 -8.63 -10.64
C TYR A 121 -12.34 -7.97 -10.10
N GLY A 122 -13.48 -8.68 -10.15
CA GLY A 122 -14.81 -8.16 -9.81
C GLY A 122 -15.45 -7.20 -10.83
N GLY A 123 -14.81 -6.96 -11.98
CA GLY A 123 -15.39 -6.20 -13.09
C GLY A 123 -15.42 -4.68 -12.87
N ARG A 124 -15.97 -3.95 -13.85
CA ARG A 124 -15.85 -2.48 -13.93
C ARG A 124 -16.52 -1.76 -12.76
N THR A 125 -17.70 -2.20 -12.35
CA THR A 125 -18.51 -1.54 -11.31
C THR A 125 -17.84 -1.58 -9.94
N LEU A 126 -17.10 -2.65 -9.63
CA LEU A 126 -16.35 -2.77 -8.37
C LEU A 126 -14.95 -2.13 -8.43
N ASN A 127 -14.62 -1.48 -9.54
CA ASN A 127 -13.32 -0.88 -9.80
C ASN A 127 -13.40 0.58 -10.28
N GLU A 128 -14.53 1.26 -10.09
CA GLU A 128 -14.70 2.67 -10.47
C GLU A 128 -13.64 3.60 -9.85
N ASN A 129 -13.18 3.28 -8.63
CA ASN A 129 -12.17 4.04 -7.91
C ASN A 129 -10.80 3.33 -7.87
N ALA A 130 -10.57 2.32 -8.71
CA ALA A 130 -9.37 1.48 -8.70
C ALA A 130 -8.08 2.17 -9.18
N ILE A 131 -8.18 3.41 -9.66
CA ILE A 131 -7.06 4.28 -10.04
C ILE A 131 -6.76 5.36 -9.00
N SER A 132 -7.61 5.51 -7.97
CA SER A 132 -7.44 6.54 -6.95
C SER A 132 -6.32 6.16 -5.97
N VAL A 133 -5.11 6.64 -6.24
CA VAL A 133 -3.94 6.41 -5.39
C VAL A 133 -4.17 6.80 -3.92
N PRO A 134 -4.78 7.97 -3.60
CA PRO A 134 -5.06 8.31 -2.20
C PRO A 134 -6.01 7.32 -1.51
N LEU A 135 -7.02 6.82 -2.23
CA LEU A 135 -7.95 5.83 -1.69
C LEU A 135 -7.27 4.47 -1.47
N ILE A 136 -6.47 4.01 -2.43
CA ILE A 136 -5.72 2.75 -2.29
C ILE A 136 -4.84 2.81 -1.04
N LYS A 137 -4.06 3.89 -0.88
CA LYS A 137 -3.22 4.11 0.29
C LYS A 137 -4.01 4.16 1.60
N ALA A 138 -5.21 4.74 1.57
CA ALA A 138 -6.10 4.78 2.72
C ALA A 138 -6.64 3.40 3.11
N LEU A 139 -7.01 2.58 2.12
CA LEU A 139 -7.44 1.21 2.34
C LEU A 139 -6.28 0.32 2.82
N VAL A 140 -5.06 0.54 2.31
CA VAL A 140 -3.85 -0.11 2.84
C VAL A 140 -3.71 0.21 4.33
N LEU A 141 -3.73 1.47 4.73
CA LEU A 141 -3.66 1.84 6.14
C LEU A 141 -4.79 1.19 6.96
N ALA A 142 -6.02 1.16 6.45
CA ALA A 142 -7.14 0.48 7.12
C ALA A 142 -6.90 -1.03 7.30
N GLY A 143 -6.13 -1.64 6.39
CA GLY A 143 -5.77 -3.05 6.45
C GLY A 143 -4.59 -3.37 7.35
N THR A 144 -3.64 -2.45 7.46
CA THR A 144 -2.37 -2.64 8.18
C THR A 144 -2.35 -1.95 9.54
N TYR A 145 -3.36 -1.13 9.89
CA TYR A 145 -3.43 -0.47 11.18
C TYR A 145 -3.21 -1.47 12.34
N PRO A 146 -2.33 -1.18 13.32
CA PRO A 146 -1.74 0.12 13.68
C PRO A 146 -0.40 0.45 13.01
N ASN A 147 -0.06 -0.15 11.87
CA ASN A 147 1.19 0.11 11.15
C ASN A 147 1.21 1.51 10.51
N LEU A 148 1.45 2.51 11.34
CA LEU A 148 1.63 3.91 10.98
C LEU A 148 2.93 4.40 11.61
N ALA A 149 3.72 5.16 10.85
CA ALA A 149 4.99 5.71 11.29
C ALA A 149 5.03 7.20 11.00
N VAL A 150 5.58 7.98 11.93
CA VAL A 150 5.78 9.43 11.79
C VAL A 150 7.26 9.74 11.64
N ASN A 151 7.60 10.61 10.70
CA ASN A 151 8.97 11.08 10.52
C ASN A 151 9.36 12.02 11.69
N THR A 152 10.53 11.83 12.29
CA THR A 152 10.99 12.61 13.45
C THR A 152 11.98 13.72 13.10
N GLY A 153 11.95 14.24 11.86
CA GLY A 153 12.83 15.31 11.38
C GLY A 153 14.17 14.84 10.82
N SER A 154 14.31 13.56 10.46
CA SER A 154 15.51 12.98 9.85
C SER A 154 15.13 11.76 8.98
N ILE A 155 16.08 10.85 8.74
CA ILE A 155 15.79 9.53 8.16
C ILE A 155 15.03 8.59 9.12
N LEU A 156 14.91 8.98 10.40
CA LEU A 156 14.30 8.19 11.46
C LEU A 156 12.78 8.41 11.54
N TYR A 157 12.11 7.33 11.91
CA TYR A 157 10.69 7.29 12.16
C TYR A 157 10.39 6.76 13.56
N ARG A 158 9.17 7.03 14.03
CA ARG A 158 8.59 6.46 15.23
C ARG A 158 7.22 5.86 14.91
N THR A 159 6.89 4.73 15.51
CA THR A 159 5.58 4.08 15.44
C THR A 159 4.86 4.21 16.80
N PRO A 160 3.61 3.74 16.95
CA PRO A 160 2.92 3.78 18.25
C PRO A 160 3.68 3.05 19.36
N SER A 161 4.36 1.96 19.03
CA SER A 161 5.02 1.05 19.99
C SER A 161 6.54 1.09 19.94
N GLU A 162 7.14 1.45 18.80
CA GLU A 162 8.58 1.31 18.56
C GLU A 162 9.19 2.62 18.07
N GLY A 163 10.48 2.80 18.32
CA GLY A 163 11.24 3.94 17.83
C GLY A 163 12.57 4.09 18.58
N PRO A 164 13.68 4.41 17.90
CA PRO A 164 13.79 4.80 16.49
C PRO A 164 13.72 3.62 15.50
N VAL A 165 13.10 3.83 14.34
CA VAL A 165 13.05 2.87 13.21
C VAL A 165 13.47 3.52 11.89
N LEU A 166 13.97 2.72 10.94
CA LEU A 166 14.39 3.16 9.60
C LEU A 166 13.51 2.53 8.51
N ILE A 167 13.50 3.11 7.32
CA ILE A 167 12.92 2.45 6.14
C ILE A 167 13.91 1.39 5.63
N HIS A 168 13.43 0.19 5.31
CA HIS A 168 14.27 -0.88 4.78
C HIS A 168 14.84 -0.51 3.39
N PRO A 169 16.11 -0.85 3.05
CA PRO A 169 16.72 -0.57 1.74
C PRO A 169 16.06 -1.20 0.52
N SER A 170 15.05 -2.06 0.70
CA SER A 170 14.25 -2.64 -0.39
C SER A 170 13.01 -1.81 -0.73
N SER A 171 12.67 -0.82 0.10
CA SER A 171 11.55 0.09 -0.15
C SER A 171 11.97 1.16 -1.16
N THR A 172 11.06 1.56 -2.05
CA THR A 172 11.29 2.69 -2.95
C THR A 172 11.41 4.03 -2.22
N ASN A 173 10.94 4.11 -0.98
CA ASN A 173 11.01 5.30 -0.14
C ASN A 173 12.29 5.33 0.72
N TYR A 174 13.21 4.39 0.54
CA TYR A 174 14.46 4.37 1.27
C TYR A 174 15.34 5.58 0.88
N VAL A 175 15.70 6.39 1.88
CA VAL A 175 16.64 7.50 1.71
C VAL A 175 18.02 7.06 2.19
N VAL A 176 19.02 7.15 1.31
CA VAL A 176 20.41 6.86 1.68
C VAL A 176 20.88 7.93 2.67
N PRO A 177 21.39 7.57 3.86
CA PRO A 177 21.77 8.54 4.89
C PRO A 177 22.76 9.63 4.41
N LYS A 178 23.71 9.27 3.55
CA LYS A 178 24.70 10.21 2.98
C LYS A 178 24.10 11.26 2.03
N LEU A 179 22.89 11.01 1.51
CA LEU A 179 22.16 11.87 0.58
C LEU A 179 21.00 12.60 1.27
N ALA A 180 20.70 12.27 2.52
CA ALA A 180 19.72 12.98 3.32
C ALA A 180 20.26 14.39 3.65
N LYS A 181 19.94 15.37 2.81
CA LYS A 181 20.11 16.79 3.15
C LYS A 181 19.12 17.16 4.24
N ASP A 182 19.45 18.15 5.07
CA ASP A 182 18.58 18.76 6.10
C ASP A 182 17.23 19.28 5.55
N ASN A 183 17.09 19.37 4.22
CA ASN A 183 15.91 19.83 3.48
C ASN A 183 15.19 18.72 2.69
N THR A 184 15.38 17.44 3.03
CA THR A 184 14.56 16.38 2.42
C THR A 184 13.08 16.61 2.79
N PRO A 185 12.15 16.65 1.82
CA PRO A 185 10.73 16.79 2.11
C PRO A 185 10.33 15.66 3.05
N SER A 186 10.00 16.01 4.29
CA SER A 186 9.61 15.03 5.30
C SER A 186 8.24 14.50 4.93
N THR A 187 8.19 13.27 4.43
CA THR A 187 6.96 12.52 4.35
C THR A 187 6.53 12.25 5.77
N THR A 188 5.62 13.09 6.27
CA THR A 188 5.36 13.15 7.71
C THR A 188 4.78 11.84 8.21
N LEU A 189 4.06 11.08 7.36
CA LEU A 189 3.43 9.82 7.73
C LEU A 189 3.61 8.73 6.65
N LEU A 190 3.90 7.52 7.12
CA LEU A 190 3.97 6.30 6.33
C LEU A 190 3.07 5.23 6.93
N THR A 191 2.37 4.48 6.09
CA THR A 191 1.90 3.14 6.46
C THR A 191 2.87 2.09 5.94
N TYR A 192 2.92 0.93 6.58
CA TYR A 192 3.85 -0.15 6.23
C TYR A 192 3.21 -1.55 6.42
N SER A 193 3.70 -2.56 5.68
CA SER A 193 3.19 -3.93 5.81
C SER A 193 3.74 -4.64 7.04
N SER A 194 5.05 -4.53 7.29
CA SER A 194 5.73 -5.26 8.36
C SER A 194 6.96 -4.54 8.90
N MET A 195 7.40 -4.95 10.08
CA MET A 195 8.70 -4.58 10.65
C MET A 195 9.66 -5.77 10.61
N ALA A 196 10.92 -5.50 10.35
CA ALA A 196 12.00 -6.49 10.42
C ALA A 196 13.16 -5.95 11.25
N LYS A 197 13.75 -6.82 12.05
CA LYS A 197 14.96 -6.50 12.80
C LYS A 197 16.18 -6.86 11.95
N SER A 198 17.21 -6.01 12.01
CA SER A 198 18.51 -6.26 11.41
C SER A 198 19.16 -7.51 11.99
N THR A 199 20.08 -8.14 11.25
CA THR A 199 20.82 -9.33 11.68
C THR A 199 21.61 -9.09 12.97
N ASP A 200 22.12 -7.88 13.16
CA ASP A 200 22.84 -7.46 14.39
C ASP A 200 21.90 -7.16 15.57
N GLY A 201 20.59 -7.18 15.36
CA GLY A 201 19.60 -6.90 16.38
C GLY A 201 19.48 -5.41 16.78
N ASN A 202 20.26 -4.52 16.19
CA ASN A 202 20.33 -3.13 16.67
C ASN A 202 19.40 -2.17 15.93
N THR A 203 18.95 -2.56 14.73
CA THR A 203 18.14 -1.69 13.87
C THR A 203 16.80 -2.33 13.54
N LEU A 204 15.72 -1.57 13.68
CA LEU A 204 14.39 -1.93 13.23
C LEU A 204 14.09 -1.24 11.89
N PHE A 205 13.54 -2.00 10.95
CA PHE A 205 13.24 -1.56 9.60
C PHE A 205 11.76 -1.73 9.26
N LEU A 206 11.16 -0.67 8.73
CA LEU A 206 9.85 -0.68 8.09
C LEU A 206 9.97 -1.27 6.68
N ARG A 207 9.12 -2.24 6.34
CA ARG A 207 9.06 -2.87 5.01
C ARG A 207 7.78 -2.52 4.30
N GLU A 208 7.89 -2.34 2.99
CA GLU A 208 6.78 -2.02 2.07
C GLU A 208 6.00 -0.80 2.56
N THR A 209 6.54 0.37 2.28
CA THR A 209 6.03 1.61 2.85
C THR A 209 5.17 2.37 1.86
N SER A 210 4.27 3.21 2.37
CA SER A 210 3.47 4.12 1.56
C SER A 210 3.17 5.40 2.29
N GLU A 211 3.49 6.51 1.63
CA GLU A 211 3.22 7.84 2.12
C GLU A 211 1.72 8.08 2.23
N VAL A 212 1.28 8.50 3.40
CA VAL A 212 -0.12 8.84 3.68
C VAL A 212 -0.22 10.26 4.20
N THR A 213 -1.35 10.90 3.97
CA THR A 213 -1.60 12.24 4.51
C THR A 213 -2.17 12.14 5.93
N PRO A 214 -2.06 13.21 6.74
CA PRO A 214 -2.76 13.30 8.02
C PRO A 214 -4.27 13.05 7.92
N LEU A 215 -4.91 13.46 6.82
CA LEU A 215 -6.33 13.21 6.59
C LEU A 215 -6.62 11.71 6.38
N VAL A 216 -5.80 11.01 5.59
CA VAL A 216 -5.91 9.56 5.42
C VAL A 216 -5.75 8.86 6.76
N ALA A 217 -4.74 9.24 7.55
CA ALA A 217 -4.55 8.72 8.88
C ALA A 217 -5.80 8.95 9.73
N ALA A 218 -6.33 10.17 9.79
CA ALA A 218 -7.51 10.49 10.58
C ALA A 218 -8.75 9.67 10.18
N LEU A 219 -8.98 9.47 8.87
CA LEU A 219 -10.15 8.76 8.36
C LEU A 219 -10.08 7.23 8.55
N PHE A 220 -8.90 6.62 8.36
CA PHE A 220 -8.74 5.16 8.26
C PHE A 220 -7.81 4.54 9.31
N GLY A 221 -7.19 5.36 10.16
CA GLY A 221 -6.36 4.91 11.26
C GLY A 221 -7.15 4.63 12.54
N GLY A 222 -6.52 4.95 13.66
CA GLY A 222 -6.99 4.64 15.01
C GLY A 222 -8.17 5.44 15.51
N ARG A 223 -8.44 5.33 16.81
CA ARG A 223 -9.52 6.05 17.47
C ARG A 223 -9.15 7.52 17.62
N LEU A 224 -10.01 8.39 17.12
CA LEU A 224 -9.86 9.82 17.21
C LEU A 224 -10.47 10.38 18.50
N ARG A 225 -9.77 11.33 19.11
CA ARG A 225 -10.23 12.03 20.31
C ARG A 225 -10.10 13.53 20.11
N PRO A 226 -11.20 14.29 20.18
CA PRO A 226 -11.12 15.74 20.10
C PRO A 226 -10.43 16.30 21.34
N LYS A 227 -9.45 17.18 21.13
CA LYS A 227 -8.74 17.96 22.16
C LYS A 227 -8.68 19.43 21.73
N ALA A 228 -9.69 20.23 22.10
CA ALA A 228 -9.81 21.64 21.73
C ALA A 228 -9.55 21.91 20.23
N ARG A 229 -8.35 22.37 19.84
CA ARG A 229 -7.95 22.65 18.44
C ARG A 229 -7.16 21.50 17.77
N MET A 230 -7.18 20.31 18.36
CA MET A 230 -6.46 19.15 17.86
C MET A 230 -7.34 17.90 17.88
N ILE A 231 -6.97 16.92 17.06
CA ILE A 231 -7.44 15.55 17.18
C ILE A 231 -6.24 14.70 17.60
N ASP A 232 -6.41 13.89 18.62
CA ASP A 232 -5.39 12.94 19.03
C ASP A 232 -5.81 11.53 18.60
N MET A 233 -4.91 10.81 17.93
CA MET A 233 -5.14 9.44 17.50
C MET A 233 -4.39 8.47 18.40
N ASP A 234 -5.15 7.56 19.03
CA ASP A 234 -4.64 6.51 19.91
C ASP A 234 -3.58 7.00 20.92
N TYR A 235 -3.74 8.24 21.40
CA TYR A 235 -2.91 8.90 22.41
C TYR A 235 -1.43 9.13 22.04
N TRP A 236 -1.06 8.98 20.78
CA TRP A 236 0.35 9.10 20.37
C TRP A 236 0.56 10.07 19.22
N LEU A 237 -0.44 10.25 18.33
CA LEU A 237 -0.30 11.06 17.13
C LEU A 237 -1.29 12.24 17.14
N PRO A 238 -0.82 13.45 17.48
CA PRO A 238 -1.65 14.65 17.46
C PRO A 238 -1.73 15.25 16.05
N PHE A 239 -2.94 15.59 15.61
CA PHE A 239 -3.23 16.35 14.40
C PHE A 239 -3.71 17.75 14.77
N SER A 240 -3.00 18.78 14.30
CA SER A 240 -3.49 20.15 14.39
C SER A 240 -4.61 20.36 13.37
N ILE A 241 -5.78 20.78 13.86
CA ILE A 241 -6.89 21.15 13.00
C ILE A 241 -6.77 22.64 12.71
N ARG A 242 -6.45 22.99 11.47
CA ARG A 242 -6.53 24.37 10.98
C ARG A 242 -7.84 24.66 10.21
N SER A 243 -8.74 23.68 10.16
CA SER A 243 -9.99 23.72 9.39
C SER A 243 -11.21 24.10 10.24
N ASP A 244 -12.31 24.45 9.55
CA ASP A 244 -13.63 24.70 10.11
C ASP A 244 -14.07 23.56 11.06
N PRO A 245 -14.61 23.85 12.27
CA PRO A 245 -15.23 22.87 13.15
C PRO A 245 -16.17 21.86 12.46
N ARG A 246 -16.82 22.24 11.36
CA ARG A 246 -17.65 21.34 10.54
C ARG A 246 -16.85 20.19 9.93
N ALA A 247 -15.60 20.43 9.51
CA ALA A 247 -14.74 19.40 8.93
C ALA A 247 -14.35 18.33 9.96
N VAL A 248 -14.08 18.75 11.21
CA VAL A 248 -13.82 17.84 12.33
C VAL A 248 -15.02 16.94 12.58
N LYS A 249 -16.22 17.54 12.64
CA LYS A 249 -17.46 16.79 12.80
C LYS A 249 -17.65 15.78 11.67
N ALA A 250 -17.41 16.17 10.42
CA ALA A 250 -17.50 15.27 9.27
C ALA A 250 -16.54 14.07 9.36
N ILE A 251 -15.28 14.30 9.77
CA ILE A 251 -14.29 13.23 9.98
C ILE A 251 -14.77 12.27 11.08
N LEU A 252 -15.27 12.79 12.20
CA LEU A 252 -15.76 11.96 13.30
C LEU A 252 -17.00 11.15 12.91
N GLU A 253 -17.95 11.74 12.17
CA GLU A 253 -19.13 11.01 11.68
C GLU A 253 -18.77 9.96 10.64
N PHE A 254 -17.84 10.26 9.72
CA PHE A 254 -17.29 9.27 8.80
C PHE A 254 -16.68 8.09 9.56
N LYS A 255 -15.84 8.37 10.57
CA LYS A 255 -15.18 7.33 11.35
C LYS A 255 -16.17 6.45 12.11
N LYS A 256 -17.21 7.05 12.71
CA LYS A 256 -18.33 6.30 13.31
C LYS A 256 -19.05 5.40 12.31
N GLY A 257 -19.23 5.87 11.07
CA GLY A 257 -19.81 5.07 10.00
C GLY A 257 -18.91 3.90 9.61
N LEU A 258 -17.62 4.18 9.40
CA LEU A 258 -16.63 3.17 9.03
C LEU A 258 -16.46 2.09 10.10
N ASP A 259 -16.45 2.46 11.39
CA ASP A 259 -16.28 1.51 12.51
C ASP A 259 -17.52 0.62 12.73
N ARG A 260 -18.64 0.89 12.07
CA ARG A 260 -19.86 0.05 12.11
C ARG A 260 -19.94 -0.98 10.98
N VAL A 261 -19.09 -0.86 9.97
CA VAL A 261 -18.97 -1.76 8.82
C VAL A 261 -18.00 -2.88 9.16
#